data_AF-A0A8T0M7I3-F1
#
_entry.id   AF-A0A8T0M7I3-F1
#
_cell.length_a   1.000
_cell.length_b   1.000
_cell.length_c   1.000
_cell.angle_alpha   90.00
_cell.angle_beta   90.00
_cell.angle_gamma   90.00
#
_symmetry.space_group_name_H-M   'P 1'
#
loop_
_entity.id
_entity.type
_entity.pdbx_description
1 polymer ?
#
loop_
_entity_poly.entity_id
_entity_poly.type
_entity_poly.pdbx_seq_one_letter_code
_entity_poly.pdbx_strand_id
1 'polypeptide(L)'
;MKLITYPGNYRCFKALIAAEYNGIDIELPAFDMAKDLKTVKGKTPVGKVPILETEEGTIFESGAIARYIARLRADTGLYGKTFFESGQVDAWIDFSSHELEVPLEVWLYPILGWGKFNAAALAKAKEDVKKALQILENHLHLRTYLVGEQITLADISVASALVYPFKMVLDKDFRKPFSAVNRWFSTLVNQPEFQAVMGDVPLIDTAITAEGDNSVKAAKKSAPKKEAKKAAPQEAPKPKKVEHPLAVLNREKPSSMNLDGWKVQYSNAKDLADAMKWFWENLDTEGYSLWFCDYNYNNENTKMFMTCNAVGGFLQRSEAMRKYAFGVMDVCGAEGSEIIITGCWLFRGDSEKHMVEANPDAEYYTWKKAEINDETKARVAAYWCNEDDLEGKPIADSKVFK
;
A
#
# COMPACT_ATOMS: atom_id res chain seq x y z
N MET A 1 -39.80 4.31 7.46
CA MET A 1 -39.20 4.35 6.09
C MET A 1 -38.74 2.95 5.69
N LYS A 2 -38.62 2.65 4.39
CA LYS A 2 -38.22 1.31 3.91
C LYS A 2 -36.95 1.37 3.08
N LEU A 3 -36.00 0.48 3.33
CA LEU A 3 -34.78 0.37 2.53
C LEU A 3 -34.85 -0.88 1.65
N ILE A 4 -35.05 -0.68 0.35
CA ILE A 4 -35.14 -1.74 -0.65
C ILE A 4 -33.73 -2.15 -1.06
N THR A 5 -33.33 -3.36 -0.70
CA THR A 5 -31.99 -3.92 -0.99
C THR A 5 -31.96 -5.44 -0.77
N TYR A 6 -30.96 -6.12 -1.32
CA TYR A 6 -30.73 -7.54 -1.08
C TYR A 6 -29.92 -7.79 0.21
N PRO A 7 -30.06 -8.97 0.84
CA PRO A 7 -29.31 -9.33 2.05
C PRO A 7 -27.79 -9.27 1.85
N GLY A 8 -27.06 -8.71 2.82
CA GLY A 8 -25.60 -8.64 2.79
C GLY A 8 -25.03 -7.57 1.84
N ASN A 9 -25.84 -6.64 1.34
CA ASN A 9 -25.32 -5.52 0.55
C ASN A 9 -24.54 -4.55 1.45
N TYR A 10 -23.20 -4.57 1.38
CA TYR A 10 -22.33 -3.72 2.21
C TYR A 10 -22.62 -2.22 2.07
N ARG A 11 -23.14 -1.80 0.90
CA ARG A 11 -23.49 -0.40 0.66
C ARG A 11 -24.64 0.08 1.54
N CYS A 12 -25.43 -0.84 2.11
CA CYS A 12 -26.52 -0.51 3.02
C CYS A 12 -26.06 -0.39 4.47
N PHE A 13 -24.92 -0.98 4.82
CA PHE A 13 -24.40 -0.93 6.20
C PHE A 13 -24.24 0.51 6.66
N LYS A 14 -23.76 1.42 5.80
CA LYS A 14 -23.62 2.83 6.14
C LYS A 14 -24.93 3.51 6.58
N ALA A 15 -26.04 3.20 5.91
CA ALA A 15 -27.35 3.77 6.25
C ALA A 15 -27.97 3.10 7.48
N LEU A 16 -27.83 1.77 7.59
CA LEU A 16 -28.38 0.99 8.70
C LEU A 16 -27.66 1.28 10.02
N ILE A 17 -26.33 1.35 10.01
CA ILE A 17 -25.55 1.69 11.20
C ILE A 17 -25.84 3.13 11.62
N ALA A 18 -25.97 4.05 10.66
CA ALA A 18 -26.38 5.41 10.98
C ALA A 18 -27.79 5.47 11.60
N ALA A 19 -28.69 4.57 11.19
CA ALA A 19 -30.02 4.45 11.77
C ALA A 19 -29.96 3.94 13.22
N GLU A 20 -29.11 2.95 13.52
CA GLU A 20 -28.86 2.47 14.89
C GLU A 20 -28.35 3.60 15.79
N TYR A 21 -27.32 4.36 15.37
CA TYR A 21 -26.81 5.51 16.14
C TYR A 21 -27.86 6.60 16.37
N ASN A 22 -28.79 6.77 15.43
CA ASN A 22 -29.84 7.78 15.52
C ASN A 22 -31.14 7.27 16.16
N GLY A 23 -31.24 5.98 16.48
CA GLY A 23 -32.46 5.34 16.97
C GLY A 23 -33.62 5.44 15.97
N ILE A 24 -33.34 5.23 14.68
CA ILE A 24 -34.32 5.32 13.59
C ILE A 24 -34.64 3.92 13.07
N ASP A 25 -35.91 3.55 13.09
CA ASP A 25 -36.36 2.28 12.53
C ASP A 25 -36.43 2.33 10.99
N ILE A 26 -35.70 1.43 10.35
CA ILE A 26 -35.74 1.21 8.90
C ILE A 26 -36.27 -0.19 8.61
N GLU A 27 -37.41 -0.27 7.94
CA GLU A 27 -37.94 -1.55 7.47
C GLU A 27 -37.06 -2.08 6.33
N LEU A 28 -36.73 -3.37 6.38
CA LEU A 28 -36.00 -4.09 5.33
C LEU A 28 -36.91 -5.15 4.69
N PRO A 29 -37.73 -4.80 3.69
CA PRO A 29 -38.55 -5.77 2.98
C PRO A 29 -37.69 -6.86 2.34
N ALA A 30 -38.22 -8.09 2.29
CA ALA A 30 -37.57 -9.18 1.58
C ALA A 30 -37.39 -8.83 0.09
N PHE A 31 -36.18 -9.03 -0.43
CA PHE A 31 -35.83 -8.69 -1.80
C PHE A 31 -34.86 -9.71 -2.39
N ASP A 32 -35.25 -10.31 -3.50
CA ASP A 32 -34.47 -11.26 -4.29
C ASP A 32 -34.02 -10.58 -5.59
N MET A 33 -32.71 -10.37 -5.75
CA MET A 33 -32.14 -9.70 -6.94
C MET A 33 -32.56 -10.35 -8.26
N ALA A 34 -32.74 -11.67 -8.32
CA ALA A 34 -33.09 -12.36 -9.57
C ALA A 34 -34.56 -12.16 -9.94
N LYS A 35 -35.45 -12.02 -8.95
CA LYS A 35 -36.90 -11.91 -9.15
C LYS A 35 -37.38 -10.47 -9.17
N ASP A 36 -36.88 -9.68 -8.23
CA ASP A 36 -37.48 -8.40 -7.85
C ASP A 36 -36.80 -7.19 -8.52
N LEU A 37 -35.68 -7.38 -9.24
CA LEU A 37 -34.99 -6.28 -9.92
C LEU A 37 -35.89 -5.52 -10.92
N LYS A 38 -36.89 -6.19 -11.50
CA LYS A 38 -37.87 -5.52 -12.38
C LYS A 38 -38.79 -4.56 -11.62
N THR A 39 -39.02 -4.79 -10.33
CA THR A 39 -39.90 -3.97 -9.48
C THR A 39 -39.27 -2.65 -9.06
N VAL A 40 -37.95 -2.54 -9.12
CA VAL A 40 -37.21 -1.30 -8.84
C VAL A 40 -36.93 -0.47 -10.10
N LYS A 41 -37.13 -1.05 -11.28
CA LYS A 41 -36.91 -0.36 -12.55
C LYS A 41 -37.93 0.77 -12.71
N GLY A 42 -37.44 2.00 -12.83
CA GLY A 42 -38.29 3.20 -12.93
C GLY A 42 -38.68 3.83 -11.59
N LYS A 43 -38.38 3.19 -10.45
CA LYS A 43 -38.49 3.86 -9.14
C LYS A 43 -37.43 4.93 -8.95
N THR A 44 -36.25 4.73 -9.52
CA THR A 44 -35.14 5.70 -9.49
C THR A 44 -34.52 5.84 -10.88
N PRO A 45 -33.89 6.97 -11.22
CA PRO A 45 -33.26 7.18 -12.52
C PRO A 45 -32.18 6.14 -12.86
N VAL A 46 -31.51 5.60 -11.84
CA VAL A 46 -30.43 4.61 -12.00
C VAL A 46 -30.94 3.16 -12.05
N GLY A 47 -32.16 2.89 -11.58
CA GLY A 47 -32.77 1.55 -11.56
C GLY A 47 -31.96 0.50 -10.78
N LYS A 48 -31.21 0.93 -9.76
CA LYS A 48 -30.35 0.10 -8.91
C LYS A 48 -30.76 0.22 -7.44
N VAL A 49 -30.44 -0.79 -6.66
CA VAL A 49 -30.53 -0.77 -5.18
C VAL A 49 -29.17 -0.43 -4.56
N PRO A 50 -29.11 0.21 -3.38
CA PRO A 50 -30.23 0.51 -2.47
C PRO A 50 -31.14 1.66 -2.90
N ILE A 51 -32.40 1.59 -2.48
CA ILE A 51 -33.41 2.67 -2.60
C ILE A 51 -34.07 2.86 -1.24
N LEU A 52 -34.05 4.07 -0.71
CA LEU A 52 -34.84 4.43 0.48
C LEU A 52 -36.18 5.01 0.05
N GLU A 53 -37.27 4.39 0.48
CA GLU A 53 -38.63 4.90 0.33
C GLU A 53 -39.04 5.66 1.60
N THR A 54 -39.36 6.94 1.43
CA THR A 54 -39.88 7.84 2.46
C THR A 54 -41.29 8.29 2.08
N GLU A 55 -41.94 9.05 2.97
CA GLU A 55 -43.26 9.63 2.68
C GLU A 55 -43.19 10.70 1.57
N GLU A 56 -42.03 11.33 1.37
CA GLU A 56 -41.80 12.37 0.36
C GLU A 56 -41.37 11.81 -1.00
N GLY A 57 -40.99 10.53 -1.06
CA GLY A 57 -40.55 9.86 -2.29
C GLY A 57 -39.34 8.97 -2.08
N THR A 58 -38.54 8.78 -3.13
CA THR A 58 -37.42 7.84 -3.12
C THR A 58 -36.07 8.54 -3.17
N ILE A 59 -35.12 8.07 -2.36
CA ILE A 59 -33.72 8.47 -2.40
C ILE A 59 -32.89 7.29 -2.92
N PHE A 60 -31.99 7.55 -3.86
CA PHE A 60 -31.05 6.58 -4.42
C PHE A 60 -29.60 7.03 -4.19
N GLU A 61 -28.65 6.14 -4.45
CA GLU A 61 -27.24 6.21 -4.03
C GLU A 61 -27.04 6.01 -2.53
N SER A 62 -26.20 5.04 -2.19
CA SER A 62 -25.98 4.63 -0.80
C SER A 62 -25.46 5.76 0.09
N GLY A 63 -24.54 6.59 -0.42
CA GLY A 63 -24.02 7.73 0.31
C GLY A 63 -25.08 8.81 0.56
N ALA A 64 -25.97 9.06 -0.41
CA ALA A 64 -27.06 10.03 -0.24
C ALA A 64 -28.10 9.55 0.78
N ILE A 65 -28.47 8.26 0.71
CA ILE A 65 -29.34 7.62 1.69
C ILE A 65 -28.74 7.74 3.10
N ALA A 66 -27.47 7.40 3.27
CA ALA A 66 -26.81 7.45 4.58
C ALA A 66 -26.73 8.89 5.15
N ARG A 67 -26.45 9.88 4.30
CA ARG A 67 -26.48 11.30 4.67
C ARG A 67 -27.88 11.74 5.11
N TYR A 68 -28.92 11.32 4.41
CA TYR A 68 -30.30 11.62 4.79
C TYR A 68 -30.61 11.06 6.19
N ILE A 69 -30.33 9.78 6.44
CA ILE A 69 -30.54 9.14 7.75
C ILE A 69 -29.75 9.84 8.85
N ALA A 70 -28.46 10.15 8.62
CA ALA A 70 -27.62 10.81 9.61
C ALA A 70 -28.15 12.21 9.98
N ARG A 71 -28.67 12.96 9.01
CA ARG A 71 -29.17 14.33 9.20
C ARG A 71 -30.56 14.42 9.85
N LEU A 72 -31.33 13.32 9.89
CA LEU A 72 -32.63 13.29 10.60
C LEU A 72 -32.48 13.56 12.11
N ARG A 73 -31.30 13.31 12.67
CA ARG A 73 -30.95 13.60 14.06
C ARG A 73 -29.66 14.41 14.14
N ALA A 74 -29.75 15.70 13.84
CA ALA A 74 -28.61 16.62 13.92
C ALA A 74 -27.99 16.69 15.33
N ASP A 75 -28.78 16.40 16.38
CA ASP A 75 -28.36 16.38 17.77
C ASP A 75 -27.33 15.29 18.11
N THR A 76 -27.25 14.20 17.34
CA THR A 76 -26.23 13.15 17.55
C THR A 76 -24.85 13.57 17.01
N GLY A 77 -24.80 14.57 16.13
CA GLY A 77 -23.57 15.01 15.48
C GLY A 77 -22.97 13.97 14.52
N LEU A 78 -23.75 12.97 14.10
CA LEU A 78 -23.27 11.90 13.22
C LEU A 78 -22.82 12.42 11.85
N TYR A 79 -23.36 13.56 11.41
CA TYR A 79 -22.97 14.25 10.18
C TYR A 79 -22.05 15.46 10.44
N GLY A 80 -21.33 15.46 11.57
CA GLY A 80 -20.51 16.58 12.04
C GLY A 80 -21.32 17.62 12.82
N LYS A 81 -20.64 18.30 13.76
CA LYS A 81 -21.23 19.34 14.64
C LYS A 81 -21.15 20.74 14.05
N THR A 82 -20.33 20.92 13.02
CA THR A 82 -20.13 22.21 12.33
C THR A 82 -20.19 22.01 10.83
N PHE A 83 -20.45 23.07 10.08
CA PHE A 83 -20.38 23.02 8.61
C PHE A 83 -19.02 22.54 8.09
N PHE A 84 -17.93 22.88 8.80
CA PHE A 84 -16.60 22.40 8.46
C PHE A 84 -16.48 20.88 8.65
N GLU A 85 -16.93 20.35 9.79
CA GLU A 85 -16.94 18.91 10.04
C GLU A 85 -17.85 18.16 9.06
N SER A 86 -19.02 18.70 8.72
CA SER A 86 -19.90 18.12 7.68
C SER A 86 -19.19 18.03 6.32
N GLY A 87 -18.42 19.06 5.94
CA GLY A 87 -17.60 19.02 4.73
C GLY A 87 -16.49 17.97 4.79
N GLN A 88 -15.85 17.77 5.95
CA GLN A 88 -14.88 16.69 6.15
C GLN A 88 -15.54 15.30 6.08
N VAL A 89 -16.75 15.16 6.63
CA VAL A 89 -17.54 13.94 6.51
C VAL A 89 -17.83 13.62 5.05
N ASP A 90 -18.25 14.61 4.25
CA ASP A 90 -18.46 14.43 2.82
C ASP A 90 -17.20 14.00 2.09
N ALA A 91 -16.05 14.61 2.40
CA ALA A 91 -14.77 14.24 1.80
C ALA A 91 -14.44 12.75 2.03
N TRP A 92 -14.68 12.23 3.23
CA TRP A 92 -14.44 10.81 3.53
C TRP A 92 -15.46 9.87 2.91
N ILE A 93 -16.73 10.27 2.78
CA ILE A 93 -17.74 9.48 2.07
C ILE A 93 -17.38 9.36 0.58
N ASP A 94 -16.94 10.46 -0.02
CA ASP A 94 -16.57 10.48 -1.44
C ASP A 94 -15.23 9.76 -1.65
N PHE A 95 -14.26 9.89 -0.74
CA PHE A 95 -13.05 9.08 -0.71
C PHE A 95 -13.38 7.59 -0.64
N SER A 96 -14.28 7.18 0.27
CA SER A 96 -14.73 5.80 0.37
C SER A 96 -15.29 5.30 -0.96
N SER A 97 -16.10 6.11 -1.64
CA SER A 97 -16.77 5.70 -2.88
C SER A 97 -15.81 5.57 -4.06
N HIS A 98 -14.84 6.48 -4.20
CA HIS A 98 -14.00 6.56 -5.40
C HIS A 98 -12.62 5.92 -5.23
N GLU A 99 -11.96 6.14 -4.09
CA GLU A 99 -10.58 5.70 -3.86
C GLU A 99 -10.51 4.31 -3.22
N LEU A 100 -11.62 3.85 -2.61
CA LEU A 100 -11.65 2.59 -1.87
C LEU A 100 -12.63 1.57 -2.46
N GLU A 101 -13.92 1.89 -2.57
CA GLU A 101 -14.95 0.96 -3.07
C GLU A 101 -14.64 0.51 -4.52
N VAL A 102 -14.33 1.42 -5.44
CA VAL A 102 -14.01 1.09 -6.85
C VAL A 102 -12.90 0.03 -6.99
N PRO A 103 -11.69 0.20 -6.43
CA PRO A 103 -10.66 -0.83 -6.57
C PRO A 103 -10.98 -2.09 -5.75
N LEU A 104 -11.68 -1.99 -4.60
CA LEU A 104 -12.12 -3.17 -3.86
C LEU A 104 -13.12 -4.03 -4.65
N GLU A 105 -14.01 -3.41 -5.42
CA GLU A 105 -14.96 -4.12 -6.28
C GLU A 105 -14.24 -4.93 -7.36
N VAL A 106 -13.19 -4.35 -7.98
CA VAL A 106 -12.34 -5.05 -8.95
C VAL A 106 -11.66 -6.28 -8.32
N TRP A 107 -11.29 -6.19 -7.04
CA TRP A 107 -10.68 -7.30 -6.31
C TRP A 107 -11.72 -8.36 -5.90
N LEU A 108 -12.85 -7.95 -5.33
CA LEU A 108 -13.82 -8.85 -4.70
C LEU A 108 -14.83 -9.47 -5.68
N TYR A 109 -15.26 -8.77 -6.73
CA TYR A 109 -16.31 -9.28 -7.62
C TYR A 109 -15.95 -10.59 -8.33
N PRO A 110 -14.71 -10.82 -8.78
CA PRO A 110 -14.30 -12.12 -9.29
C PRO A 110 -14.37 -13.24 -8.25
N ILE A 111 -14.16 -12.94 -6.97
CA ILE A 111 -14.27 -13.90 -5.87
C ILE A 111 -15.74 -14.24 -5.59
N LEU A 112 -16.62 -13.24 -5.66
CA LEU A 112 -18.05 -13.38 -5.43
C LEU A 112 -18.84 -13.89 -6.65
N GLY A 113 -18.17 -14.11 -7.79
CA GLY A 113 -18.80 -14.57 -9.03
C GLY A 113 -19.59 -13.49 -9.79
N TRP A 114 -19.43 -12.21 -9.42
CA TRP A 114 -20.08 -11.07 -10.07
C TRP A 114 -19.25 -10.44 -11.19
N GLY A 115 -17.99 -10.85 -11.32
CA GLY A 115 -17.06 -10.37 -12.35
C GLY A 115 -16.15 -11.49 -12.86
N LYS A 116 -15.51 -11.25 -14.00
CA LYS A 116 -14.47 -12.15 -14.51
C LYS A 116 -13.12 -11.79 -13.91
N PHE A 117 -12.33 -12.80 -13.55
CA PHE A 117 -10.97 -12.59 -13.08
C PHE A 117 -10.10 -11.97 -14.19
N ASN A 118 -9.38 -10.91 -13.83
CA ASN A 118 -8.36 -10.28 -14.66
C ASN A 118 -7.14 -9.97 -13.79
N ALA A 119 -6.02 -10.62 -14.06
CA ALA A 119 -4.82 -10.53 -13.24
C ALA A 119 -4.20 -9.12 -13.23
N ALA A 120 -4.23 -8.40 -14.35
CA ALA A 120 -3.67 -7.05 -14.44
C ALA A 120 -4.56 -6.04 -13.68
N ALA A 121 -5.88 -6.15 -13.86
CA ALA A 121 -6.84 -5.33 -13.13
C ALA A 121 -6.77 -5.59 -11.62
N LEU A 122 -6.64 -6.86 -11.21
CA LEU A 122 -6.46 -7.23 -9.81
C LEU A 122 -5.17 -6.68 -9.21
N ALA A 123 -4.04 -6.77 -9.93
CA ALA A 123 -2.77 -6.23 -9.45
C ALA A 123 -2.86 -4.72 -9.22
N LYS A 124 -3.47 -3.99 -10.17
CA LYS A 124 -3.71 -2.55 -10.05
C LYS A 124 -4.65 -2.22 -8.90
N ALA A 125 -5.76 -2.95 -8.77
CA ALA A 125 -6.70 -2.79 -7.67
C ALA A 125 -6.04 -2.97 -6.30
N LYS A 126 -5.17 -3.99 -6.14
CA LYS A 126 -4.42 -4.19 -4.88
C LYS A 126 -3.49 -3.02 -4.57
N GLU A 127 -2.85 -2.44 -5.57
CA GLU A 127 -2.00 -1.27 -5.42
C GLU A 127 -2.82 -0.04 -4.99
N ASP A 128 -3.95 0.21 -5.64
CA ASP A 128 -4.82 1.35 -5.34
C ASP A 128 -5.45 1.22 -3.95
N VAL A 129 -5.90 0.02 -3.56
CA VAL A 129 -6.33 -0.26 -2.18
C VAL A 129 -5.19 -0.01 -1.19
N LYS A 130 -3.96 -0.44 -1.50
CA LYS A 130 -2.80 -0.18 -0.63
C LYS A 130 -2.56 1.32 -0.44
N LYS A 131 -2.71 2.12 -1.50
CA LYS A 131 -2.59 3.59 -1.42
C LYS A 131 -3.71 4.21 -0.58
N ALA A 132 -4.96 3.79 -0.78
CA ALA A 132 -6.09 4.27 0.00
C ALA A 132 -5.94 3.93 1.49
N LEU A 133 -5.50 2.70 1.82
CA LEU A 133 -5.21 2.30 3.19
C LEU A 133 -4.03 3.08 3.79
N GLN A 134 -3.02 3.45 3.01
CA GLN A 134 -1.92 4.29 3.49
C GLN A 134 -2.38 5.71 3.82
N ILE A 135 -3.29 6.29 3.04
CA ILE A 135 -3.91 7.59 3.34
C ILE A 135 -4.66 7.52 4.67
N LEU A 136 -5.47 6.46 4.86
CA LEU A 136 -6.16 6.22 6.11
C LEU A 136 -5.20 6.00 7.29
N GLU A 137 -4.14 5.20 7.11
CA GLU A 137 -3.12 4.94 8.14
C GLU A 137 -2.47 6.23 8.62
N ASN A 138 -2.07 7.10 7.68
CA ASN A 138 -1.45 8.38 8.00
C ASN A 138 -2.43 9.31 8.73
N HIS A 139 -3.70 9.36 8.28
CA HIS A 139 -4.71 10.20 8.90
C HIS A 139 -5.07 9.72 10.32
N LEU A 140 -5.18 8.40 10.51
CA LEU A 140 -5.54 7.75 11.76
C LEU A 140 -4.36 7.58 12.72
N HIS A 141 -3.12 7.88 12.31
CA HIS A 141 -1.95 7.67 13.16
C HIS A 141 -2.07 8.38 14.52
N LEU A 142 -2.60 9.61 14.50
CA LEU A 142 -2.82 10.44 15.70
C LEU A 142 -4.31 10.68 16.00
N ARG A 143 -5.23 9.91 15.39
CA ARG A 143 -6.68 10.13 15.52
C ARG A 143 -7.40 8.83 15.87
N THR A 144 -8.39 8.95 16.75
CA THR A 144 -9.29 7.84 17.10
C THR A 144 -10.31 7.61 16.01
N TYR A 145 -10.85 8.69 15.41
CA TYR A 145 -11.89 8.68 14.38
C TYR A 145 -11.49 9.57 13.19
N LEU A 146 -12.20 9.45 12.07
CA LEU A 146 -11.88 10.18 10.85
C LEU A 146 -12.18 11.68 10.93
N VAL A 147 -13.25 12.07 11.64
CA VAL A 147 -13.68 13.47 11.79
C VAL A 147 -14.07 13.75 13.24
N GLY A 148 -13.47 14.79 13.83
CA GLY A 148 -13.69 15.14 15.24
C GLY A 148 -13.23 14.03 16.20
N GLU A 149 -13.85 14.01 17.39
CA GLU A 149 -13.51 13.10 18.49
C GLU A 149 -14.62 12.09 18.80
N GLN A 150 -15.47 11.77 17.81
CA GLN A 150 -16.54 10.77 17.93
C GLN A 150 -16.76 10.05 16.58
N ILE A 151 -17.47 8.93 16.61
CA ILE A 151 -17.89 8.24 15.38
C ILE A 151 -18.80 9.17 14.57
N THR A 152 -18.48 9.32 13.30
CA THR A 152 -19.31 10.05 12.32
C THR A 152 -19.66 9.17 11.14
N LEU A 153 -20.47 9.70 10.23
CA LEU A 153 -20.80 9.04 8.98
C LEU A 153 -19.55 8.78 8.11
N ALA A 154 -18.46 9.53 8.32
CA ALA A 154 -17.16 9.25 7.70
C ALA A 154 -16.66 7.86 8.11
N ASP A 155 -16.59 7.62 9.43
CA ASP A 155 -16.14 6.36 10.01
C ASP A 155 -17.00 5.19 9.53
N ILE A 156 -18.32 5.36 9.65
CA ILE A 156 -19.32 4.38 9.24
C ILE A 156 -19.16 4.02 7.76
N SER A 157 -18.96 5.01 6.88
CA SER A 157 -18.89 4.78 5.43
C SER A 157 -17.61 4.03 5.04
N VAL A 158 -16.44 4.50 5.51
CA VAL A 158 -15.16 3.87 5.21
C VAL A 158 -15.08 2.46 5.81
N ALA A 159 -15.55 2.28 7.06
CA ALA A 159 -15.55 0.97 7.70
C ALA A 159 -16.50 -0.01 7.00
N SER A 160 -17.68 0.44 6.57
CA SER A 160 -18.62 -0.39 5.82
C SER A 160 -18.01 -0.95 4.53
N ALA A 161 -17.23 -0.13 3.80
CA ALA A 161 -16.51 -0.57 2.60
C ALA A 161 -15.43 -1.63 2.91
N LEU A 162 -14.87 -1.62 4.13
CA LEU A 162 -13.79 -2.51 4.56
C LEU A 162 -14.25 -3.83 5.18
N VAL A 163 -15.54 -4.00 5.52
CA VAL A 163 -16.08 -5.23 6.13
C VAL A 163 -15.73 -6.50 5.34
N TYR A 164 -16.14 -6.58 4.08
CA TYR A 164 -15.82 -7.76 3.26
C TYR A 164 -14.33 -7.89 2.93
N PRO A 165 -13.60 -6.81 2.62
CA PRO A 165 -12.16 -6.88 2.45
C PRO A 165 -11.43 -7.52 3.64
N PHE A 166 -11.72 -7.11 4.87
CA PHE A 166 -11.14 -7.70 6.09
C PHE A 166 -11.57 -9.16 6.31
N LYS A 167 -12.78 -9.54 5.88
CA LYS A 167 -13.28 -10.92 5.98
C LYS A 167 -12.76 -11.85 4.88
N MET A 168 -12.21 -11.33 3.78
CA MET A 168 -11.99 -12.13 2.56
C MET A 168 -10.60 -11.98 1.94
N VAL A 169 -9.99 -10.80 1.89
CA VAL A 169 -8.80 -10.57 1.05
C VAL A 169 -7.68 -9.77 1.70
N LEU A 170 -7.98 -8.93 2.69
CA LEU A 170 -6.97 -8.23 3.47
C LEU A 170 -6.46 -9.19 4.54
N ASP A 171 -5.57 -10.08 4.15
CA ASP A 171 -4.97 -11.04 5.07
C ASP A 171 -3.99 -10.39 6.05
N LYS A 172 -3.45 -11.20 6.97
CA LYS A 172 -2.57 -10.72 8.02
C LYS A 172 -1.34 -9.98 7.47
N ASP A 173 -0.77 -10.46 6.37
CA ASP A 173 0.42 -9.85 5.77
C ASP A 173 0.08 -8.55 5.05
N PHE A 174 -1.04 -8.51 4.32
CA PHE A 174 -1.51 -7.29 3.67
C PHE A 174 -1.82 -6.18 4.68
N ARG A 175 -2.37 -6.55 5.84
CA ARG A 175 -2.77 -5.61 6.90
C ARG A 175 -1.64 -5.19 7.83
N LYS A 176 -0.53 -5.94 7.87
CA LYS A 176 0.60 -5.68 8.75
C LYS A 176 1.11 -4.21 8.77
N PRO A 177 1.23 -3.49 7.64
CA PRO A 177 1.71 -2.10 7.65
C PRO A 177 0.65 -1.08 8.09
N PHE A 178 -0.62 -1.48 8.25
CA PHE A 178 -1.75 -0.57 8.50
C PHE A 178 -2.27 -0.71 9.93
N SER A 179 -1.40 -0.46 10.90
CA SER A 179 -1.68 -0.65 12.33
C SER A 179 -2.79 0.26 12.86
N ALA A 180 -2.79 1.54 12.47
CA ALA A 180 -3.79 2.52 12.86
C ALA A 180 -5.15 2.19 12.21
N VAL A 181 -5.15 1.77 10.95
CA VAL A 181 -6.38 1.28 10.28
C VAL A 181 -6.91 0.03 10.96
N ASN A 182 -6.06 -0.96 11.26
CA ASN A 182 -6.48 -2.19 11.93
C ASN A 182 -7.11 -1.90 13.29
N ARG A 183 -6.48 -1.02 14.08
CA ARG A 183 -7.00 -0.57 15.37
C ARG A 183 -8.34 0.14 15.20
N TRP A 184 -8.40 1.17 14.37
CA TRP A 184 -9.61 1.95 14.11
C TRP A 184 -10.77 1.07 13.64
N PHE A 185 -10.52 0.21 12.65
CA PHE A 185 -11.53 -0.71 12.12
C PHE A 185 -12.04 -1.66 13.21
N SER A 186 -11.13 -2.24 14.00
CA SER A 186 -11.49 -3.13 15.13
C SER A 186 -12.29 -2.38 16.19
N THR A 187 -11.95 -1.13 16.51
CA THR A 187 -12.73 -0.30 17.43
C THR A 187 -14.18 -0.12 16.94
N LEU A 188 -14.37 0.12 15.64
CA LEU A 188 -15.69 0.38 15.06
C LEU A 188 -16.55 -0.88 14.99
N VAL A 189 -16.04 -1.98 14.41
CA VAL A 189 -16.85 -3.19 14.20
C VAL A 189 -17.25 -3.91 15.49
N ASN A 190 -16.63 -3.55 16.62
CA ASN A 190 -17.00 -4.03 17.95
C ASN A 190 -17.96 -3.08 18.70
N GLN A 191 -18.42 -1.98 18.09
CA GLN A 191 -19.50 -1.18 18.67
C GLN A 191 -20.85 -1.90 18.52
N PRO A 192 -21.78 -1.77 19.49
CA PRO A 192 -23.09 -2.41 19.43
C PRO A 192 -23.87 -2.07 18.15
N GLU A 193 -23.83 -0.81 17.72
CA GLU A 193 -24.55 -0.33 16.53
C GLU A 193 -24.00 -0.95 15.24
N PHE A 194 -22.69 -1.19 15.20
CA PHE A 194 -22.06 -1.91 14.08
C PHE A 194 -22.48 -3.38 14.12
N GLN A 195 -22.33 -4.05 15.26
CA GLN A 195 -22.66 -5.48 15.41
C GLN A 195 -24.14 -5.78 15.13
N ALA A 196 -25.05 -4.87 15.48
CA ALA A 196 -26.49 -5.00 15.17
C ALA A 196 -26.75 -5.17 13.67
N VAL A 197 -25.94 -4.55 12.82
CA VAL A 197 -26.12 -4.54 11.37
C VAL A 197 -25.28 -5.61 10.67
N MET A 198 -24.01 -5.75 11.04
CA MET A 198 -23.06 -6.61 10.31
C MET A 198 -22.72 -7.93 11.01
N GLY A 199 -23.16 -8.10 12.26
CA GLY A 199 -22.75 -9.19 13.13
C GLY A 199 -21.25 -9.22 13.36
N ASP A 200 -20.71 -10.42 13.58
CA ASP A 200 -19.28 -10.59 13.79
C ASP A 200 -18.47 -10.42 12.49
N VAL A 201 -17.38 -9.66 12.62
CA VAL A 201 -16.42 -9.37 11.54
C VAL A 201 -15.06 -9.97 11.90
N PRO A 202 -14.87 -11.29 11.74
CA PRO A 202 -13.58 -11.91 11.96
C PRO A 202 -12.60 -11.44 10.87
N LEU A 203 -11.39 -11.11 11.28
CA LEU A 203 -10.36 -10.65 10.36
C LEU A 203 -9.61 -11.84 9.78
N ILE A 204 -9.53 -11.95 8.46
CA ILE A 204 -8.98 -13.12 7.79
C ILE A 204 -7.46 -13.19 7.93
N ASP A 205 -6.94 -14.41 8.14
CA ASP A 205 -5.49 -14.66 8.20
C ASP A 205 -4.88 -14.98 6.83
N THR A 206 -5.67 -15.49 5.88
CA THR A 206 -5.21 -15.89 4.54
C THR A 206 -6.23 -15.50 3.49
N ALA A 207 -5.80 -14.74 2.48
CA ALA A 207 -6.71 -14.20 1.47
C ALA A 207 -7.38 -15.30 0.63
N ILE A 208 -8.67 -15.11 0.37
CA ILE A 208 -9.44 -15.86 -0.63
C ILE A 208 -9.07 -15.34 -2.00
N THR A 209 -8.99 -16.24 -2.98
CA THR A 209 -8.69 -15.90 -4.38
C THR A 209 -9.78 -16.33 -5.31
N ALA A 210 -9.93 -15.60 -6.42
CA ALA A 210 -10.95 -15.89 -7.42
C ALA A 210 -10.66 -17.19 -8.16
N GLU A 211 -11.69 -17.78 -8.76
CA GLU A 211 -11.52 -18.91 -9.66
C GLU A 211 -10.68 -18.49 -10.88
N GLY A 212 -9.64 -19.26 -11.21
CA GLY A 212 -8.65 -18.91 -12.24
C GLY A 212 -7.42 -18.15 -11.74
N ASP A 213 -7.43 -17.70 -10.47
CA ASP A 213 -6.23 -17.15 -9.83
C ASP A 213 -5.32 -18.28 -9.33
N ASN A 214 -4.19 -18.49 -10.02
CA ASN A 214 -3.22 -19.54 -9.67
C ASN A 214 -2.15 -19.08 -8.65
N SER A 215 -2.27 -17.88 -8.07
CA SER A 215 -1.30 -17.34 -7.10
C SER A 215 -1.16 -18.22 -5.84
N VAL A 216 -2.26 -18.81 -5.35
CA VAL A 216 -2.26 -19.67 -4.14
C VAL A 216 -1.71 -21.08 -4.40
N LYS A 217 -1.89 -21.62 -5.62
CA LYS A 217 -1.32 -22.93 -6.00
C LYS A 217 0.21 -22.91 -6.09
N ALA A 218 0.80 -21.75 -6.34
CA ALA A 218 2.25 -21.57 -6.30
C ALA A 218 2.80 -21.53 -4.85
N ALA A 219 2.06 -20.92 -3.92
CA ALA A 219 2.47 -20.80 -2.52
C ALA A 219 2.45 -22.13 -1.74
N LYS A 220 1.54 -23.07 -2.08
CA LYS A 220 1.49 -24.41 -1.43
C LYS A 220 2.52 -25.42 -1.93
N LYS A 221 3.23 -25.16 -3.04
CA LYS A 221 4.27 -26.07 -3.58
C LYS A 221 5.70 -25.75 -3.12
N SER A 222 5.92 -24.68 -2.36
CA SER A 222 7.27 -24.23 -1.95
C SER A 222 7.63 -24.48 -0.48
N ALA A 223 6.96 -25.40 0.22
CA ALA A 223 7.46 -25.92 1.49
C ALA A 223 8.41 -27.11 1.21
N PRO A 224 9.72 -27.04 1.49
CA PRO A 224 10.65 -28.12 1.13
C PRO A 224 10.80 -29.16 2.25
N LYS A 225 10.62 -30.45 1.90
CA LYS A 225 11.38 -31.57 2.50
C LYS A 225 12.50 -31.97 1.53
N LYS A 226 13.71 -32.09 2.08
CA LYS A 226 14.99 -32.46 1.44
C LYS A 226 14.89 -33.73 0.57
N GLU A 227 15.50 -33.75 -0.63
CA GLU A 227 16.75 -34.50 -0.98
C GLU A 227 16.95 -34.69 -2.51
N ALA A 228 18.22 -34.56 -2.93
CA ALA A 228 18.97 -35.21 -4.02
C ALA A 228 18.58 -35.12 -5.55
N LYS A 229 19.40 -34.34 -6.27
CA LYS A 229 20.12 -34.56 -7.57
C LYS A 229 19.45 -35.17 -8.84
N LYS A 230 19.66 -34.38 -9.93
CA LYS A 230 20.04 -34.68 -11.34
C LYS A 230 19.00 -35.21 -12.36
N ALA A 231 18.66 -34.37 -13.34
CA ALA A 231 19.05 -34.44 -14.78
C ALA A 231 17.97 -33.83 -15.72
N ALA A 232 18.39 -32.90 -16.60
CA ALA A 232 17.63 -32.32 -17.72
C ALA A 232 17.57 -33.34 -18.91
N PRO A 233 16.80 -33.18 -20.04
CA PRO A 233 16.57 -31.91 -20.77
C PRO A 233 15.27 -31.71 -21.61
N GLN A 234 15.15 -30.48 -22.12
CA GLN A 234 14.54 -29.98 -23.39
C GLN A 234 13.09 -29.45 -23.45
N GLU A 235 13.01 -28.22 -23.99
CA GLU A 235 11.89 -27.29 -24.15
C GLU A 235 11.02 -27.56 -25.39
N ALA A 236 9.77 -27.05 -25.35
CA ALA A 236 9.14 -26.25 -26.43
C ALA A 236 7.99 -25.37 -25.82
N PRO A 237 7.50 -24.29 -26.45
CA PRO A 237 7.70 -22.91 -25.98
C PRO A 237 6.45 -22.27 -25.32
N LYS A 238 6.69 -21.36 -24.34
CA LYS A 238 5.65 -20.52 -23.70
C LYS A 238 5.58 -19.11 -24.30
N PRO A 239 4.40 -18.47 -24.37
CA PRO A 239 4.28 -17.03 -24.61
C PRO A 239 4.87 -16.23 -23.42
N LYS A 240 5.67 -15.20 -23.75
CA LYS A 240 6.62 -14.51 -22.88
C LYS A 240 5.96 -13.69 -21.77
N LYS A 241 6.34 -14.01 -20.53
CA LYS A 241 6.31 -13.12 -19.36
C LYS A 241 7.45 -12.11 -19.58
N VAL A 242 7.19 -10.81 -19.52
CA VAL A 242 8.30 -9.83 -19.53
C VAL A 242 9.00 -9.95 -18.19
N GLU A 243 10.12 -10.66 -18.21
CA GLU A 243 11.04 -10.88 -17.10
C GLU A 243 11.77 -9.56 -16.79
N HIS A 244 11.97 -9.23 -15.51
CA HIS A 244 12.71 -8.01 -15.13
C HIS A 244 14.08 -8.01 -15.83
N PRO A 245 14.53 -6.91 -16.47
CA PRO A 245 15.77 -6.91 -17.24
C PRO A 245 16.99 -7.44 -16.47
N LEU A 246 17.08 -7.15 -15.17
CA LEU A 246 18.14 -7.67 -14.30
C LEU A 246 18.01 -9.15 -13.91
N ALA A 247 16.79 -9.71 -13.94
CA ALA A 247 16.60 -11.16 -13.80
C ALA A 247 17.09 -11.91 -15.05
N VAL A 248 16.85 -11.34 -16.23
CA VAL A 248 17.42 -11.82 -17.50
C VAL A 248 18.95 -11.72 -17.44
N LEU A 249 19.48 -10.58 -17.01
CA LEU A 249 20.93 -10.36 -16.88
C LEU A 249 21.60 -11.34 -15.91
N ASN A 250 20.97 -11.63 -14.77
CA ASN A 250 21.48 -12.63 -13.81
C ASN A 250 21.51 -14.05 -14.38
N ARG A 251 20.62 -14.37 -15.32
CA ARG A 251 20.60 -15.68 -16.01
C ARG A 251 21.64 -15.73 -17.13
N GLU A 252 21.75 -14.67 -17.92
CA GLU A 252 22.61 -14.63 -19.11
C GLU A 252 24.07 -14.39 -18.78
N LYS A 253 24.33 -13.58 -17.74
CA LYS A 253 25.68 -13.25 -17.27
C LYS A 253 25.68 -13.35 -15.74
N PRO A 254 25.70 -14.53 -15.13
CA PRO A 254 25.76 -14.63 -13.68
C PRO A 254 27.01 -13.94 -13.15
N SER A 255 26.86 -13.16 -12.07
CA SER A 255 28.00 -12.56 -11.39
C SER A 255 28.62 -13.56 -10.40
N SER A 256 29.94 -13.52 -10.22
CA SER A 256 30.61 -14.30 -9.19
C SER A 256 30.36 -13.75 -7.77
N MET A 257 29.97 -12.47 -7.66
CA MET A 257 29.65 -11.84 -6.38
C MET A 257 28.25 -12.25 -5.89
N ASN A 258 28.18 -12.75 -4.65
CA ASN A 258 26.92 -12.98 -3.94
C ASN A 258 26.49 -11.72 -3.17
N LEU A 259 25.53 -10.97 -3.74
CA LEU A 259 25.00 -9.74 -3.14
C LEU A 259 24.29 -9.96 -1.79
N ASP A 260 23.56 -11.06 -1.62
CA ASP A 260 22.92 -11.35 -0.33
C ASP A 260 23.97 -11.67 0.74
N GLY A 261 25.06 -12.36 0.34
CA GLY A 261 26.24 -12.56 1.18
C GLY A 261 26.87 -11.25 1.62
N TRP A 262 27.01 -10.28 0.70
CA TRP A 262 27.50 -8.94 1.02
C TRP A 262 26.64 -8.25 2.09
N LYS A 263 25.32 -8.23 1.88
CA LYS A 263 24.37 -7.55 2.78
C LYS A 263 24.38 -8.15 4.19
N VAL A 264 24.51 -9.46 4.29
CA VAL A 264 24.66 -10.16 5.57
C VAL A 264 25.96 -9.74 6.25
N GLN A 265 27.07 -9.67 5.52
CA GLN A 265 28.34 -9.23 6.12
C GLN A 265 28.34 -7.78 6.54
N TYR A 266 27.86 -6.88 5.70
CA TYR A 266 27.74 -5.47 6.05
C TYR A 266 26.86 -5.26 7.31
N SER A 267 25.80 -6.06 7.48
CA SER A 267 24.89 -5.93 8.64
C SER A 267 25.43 -6.52 9.94
N ASN A 268 26.30 -7.53 9.86
CA ASN A 268 26.75 -8.30 11.02
C ASN A 268 28.18 -7.95 11.45
N ALA A 269 28.90 -7.17 10.64
CA ALA A 269 30.26 -6.77 10.94
C ALA A 269 30.28 -5.88 12.19
N LYS A 270 31.20 -6.19 13.11
CA LYS A 270 31.48 -5.34 14.27
C LYS A 270 32.33 -4.13 13.90
N ASP A 271 33.15 -4.30 12.87
CA ASP A 271 33.97 -3.25 12.25
C ASP A 271 33.66 -3.26 10.75
N LEU A 272 33.17 -2.13 10.23
CA LEU A 272 32.83 -2.00 8.82
C LEU A 272 34.09 -2.04 7.93
N ALA A 273 35.30 -1.79 8.46
CA ALA A 273 36.54 -1.97 7.71
C ALA A 273 36.75 -3.44 7.29
N ASP A 274 36.41 -4.40 8.15
CA ASP A 274 36.47 -5.83 7.83
C ASP A 274 35.42 -6.21 6.77
N ALA A 275 34.22 -5.62 6.84
CA ALA A 275 33.19 -5.79 5.82
C ALA A 275 33.69 -5.27 4.47
N MET A 276 34.31 -4.08 4.44
CA MET A 276 34.86 -3.50 3.22
C MET A 276 35.98 -4.35 2.62
N LYS A 277 36.82 -4.98 3.45
CA LYS A 277 37.83 -5.93 2.94
C LYS A 277 37.17 -7.11 2.23
N TRP A 278 36.14 -7.71 2.85
CA TRP A 278 35.36 -8.79 2.22
C TRP A 278 34.72 -8.32 0.91
N PHE A 279 34.16 -7.11 0.89
CA PHE A 279 33.53 -6.53 -0.30
C PHE A 279 34.50 -6.46 -1.46
N TRP A 280 35.69 -5.88 -1.27
CA TRP A 280 36.67 -5.73 -2.34
C TRP A 280 37.26 -7.07 -2.81
N GLU A 281 37.39 -8.07 -1.92
CA GLU A 281 37.83 -9.42 -2.28
C GLU A 281 36.79 -10.20 -3.10
N ASN A 282 35.51 -9.87 -2.96
CA ASN A 282 34.39 -10.58 -3.59
C ASN A 282 33.67 -9.75 -4.68
N LEU A 283 34.09 -8.51 -4.93
CA LEU A 283 33.48 -7.63 -5.92
C LEU A 283 33.78 -8.14 -7.32
N ASP A 284 32.71 -8.42 -8.05
CA ASP A 284 32.75 -8.72 -9.47
C ASP A 284 32.45 -7.45 -10.28
N THR A 285 33.48 -6.84 -10.85
CA THR A 285 33.38 -5.59 -11.59
C THR A 285 32.75 -5.73 -12.97
N GLU A 286 32.61 -6.95 -13.50
CA GLU A 286 31.84 -7.22 -14.72
C GLU A 286 30.36 -7.39 -14.40
N GLY A 287 30.04 -7.90 -13.20
CA GLY A 287 28.69 -8.10 -12.70
C GLY A 287 28.08 -6.88 -12.00
N TYR A 288 28.87 -6.03 -11.37
CA TYR A 288 28.37 -4.90 -10.60
C TYR A 288 29.13 -3.62 -10.89
N SER A 289 28.41 -2.51 -10.81
CA SER A 289 28.95 -1.16 -10.95
C SER A 289 28.63 -0.33 -9.71
N LEU A 290 29.56 0.55 -9.34
CA LEU A 290 29.40 1.50 -8.25
C LEU A 290 28.99 2.86 -8.82
N TRP A 291 28.09 3.54 -8.11
CA TRP A 291 27.52 4.82 -8.52
C TRP A 291 27.41 5.75 -7.31
N PHE A 292 27.76 7.00 -7.51
CA PHE A 292 27.42 8.08 -6.59
C PHE A 292 26.20 8.81 -7.10
N CYS A 293 25.30 9.22 -6.21
CA CYS A 293 24.14 10.02 -6.55
C CYS A 293 24.10 11.30 -5.72
N ASP A 294 23.80 12.42 -6.38
CA ASP A 294 23.60 13.72 -5.73
C ASP A 294 22.21 14.24 -6.08
N TYR A 295 21.43 14.66 -5.08
CA TYR A 295 20.09 15.18 -5.33
C TYR A 295 20.15 16.56 -6.00
N ASN A 296 19.40 16.73 -7.08
CA ASN A 296 19.50 17.90 -7.95
C ASN A 296 18.92 19.19 -7.33
N TYR A 297 18.06 19.07 -6.31
CA TYR A 297 17.31 20.18 -5.72
C TYR A 297 17.68 20.42 -4.24
N ASN A 298 18.96 20.26 -3.89
CA ASN A 298 19.43 20.48 -2.51
C ASN A 298 19.15 21.89 -1.97
N ASN A 299 19.07 22.89 -2.86
CA ASN A 299 18.68 24.26 -2.53
C ASN A 299 17.24 24.39 -2.02
N GLU A 300 16.38 23.40 -2.26
CA GLU A 300 14.98 23.38 -1.79
C GLU A 300 14.84 22.70 -0.41
N ASN A 301 15.90 22.05 0.09
CA ASN A 301 15.88 21.42 1.41
C ASN A 301 15.96 22.49 2.51
N THR A 302 14.84 22.73 3.20
CA THR A 302 14.74 23.75 4.26
C THR A 302 14.58 23.18 5.67
N LYS A 303 14.22 21.90 5.79
CA LYS A 303 13.90 21.24 7.08
C LYS A 303 14.52 19.85 7.13
N MET A 304 15.46 19.66 8.05
CA MET A 304 16.23 18.41 8.21
C MET A 304 15.33 17.18 8.30
N PHE A 305 14.34 17.20 9.19
CA PHE A 305 13.40 16.09 9.36
C PHE A 305 12.63 15.74 8.08
N MET A 306 12.22 16.73 7.28
CA MET A 306 11.50 16.49 6.02
C MET A 306 12.43 15.87 4.97
N THR A 307 13.67 16.34 4.88
CA THR A 307 14.71 15.80 3.99
C THR A 307 15.04 14.34 4.34
N CYS A 308 15.17 14.03 5.63
CA CYS A 308 15.36 12.67 6.14
C CYS A 308 14.19 11.72 5.76
N ASN A 309 12.95 12.22 5.82
CA ASN A 309 11.77 11.46 5.41
C ASN A 309 11.70 11.26 3.88
N ALA A 310 12.12 12.24 3.09
CA ALA A 310 12.18 12.14 1.64
C ALA A 310 13.13 11.01 1.19
N VAL A 311 14.31 10.91 1.81
CA VAL A 311 15.25 9.80 1.58
C VAL A 311 14.64 8.45 1.97
N GLY A 312 13.95 8.39 3.12
CA GLY A 312 13.23 7.18 3.52
C GLY A 312 12.17 6.74 2.49
N GLY A 313 11.43 7.69 1.94
CA GLY A 313 10.47 7.44 0.87
C GLY A 313 11.13 6.97 -0.43
N PHE A 314 12.26 7.56 -0.81
CA PHE A 314 13.04 7.14 -1.98
C PHE A 314 13.45 5.68 -1.87
N LEU A 315 14.03 5.28 -0.73
CA LEU A 315 14.44 3.89 -0.49
C LEU A 315 13.26 2.90 -0.53
N GLN A 316 12.10 3.29 0.00
CA GLN A 316 10.89 2.44 -0.04
C GLN A 316 10.36 2.23 -1.46
N ARG A 317 10.46 3.24 -2.32
CA ARG A 317 10.05 3.15 -3.74
C ARG A 317 11.04 2.34 -4.58
N SER A 318 12.31 2.26 -4.17
CA SER A 318 13.35 1.45 -4.83
C SER A 318 13.28 -0.06 -4.55
N GLU A 319 12.21 -0.57 -3.92
CA GLU A 319 12.08 -1.98 -3.47
C GLU A 319 12.30 -3.03 -4.58
N ALA A 320 11.90 -2.72 -5.83
CA ALA A 320 12.13 -3.62 -6.97
C ALA A 320 13.63 -3.89 -7.21
N MET A 321 14.50 -2.96 -6.80
CA MET A 321 15.95 -3.09 -6.86
C MET A 321 16.54 -3.84 -5.68
N ARG A 322 15.76 -4.23 -4.66
CA ARG A 322 16.30 -4.88 -3.44
C ARG A 322 17.10 -6.14 -3.76
N LYS A 323 16.74 -6.93 -4.77
CA LYS A 323 17.51 -8.13 -5.15
C LYS A 323 18.76 -7.85 -5.98
N TYR A 324 18.91 -6.63 -6.48
CA TYR A 324 19.87 -6.27 -7.51
C TYR A 324 20.78 -5.10 -7.12
N ALA A 325 20.53 -4.49 -5.96
CA ALA A 325 21.26 -3.33 -5.50
C ALA A 325 21.55 -3.39 -4.00
N PHE A 326 22.58 -2.65 -3.62
CA PHE A 326 22.89 -2.24 -2.26
C PHE A 326 23.21 -0.74 -2.31
N GLY A 327 22.87 0.03 -1.29
CA GLY A 327 23.28 1.43 -1.26
C GLY A 327 23.13 2.07 0.11
N VAL A 328 23.80 3.20 0.29
CA VAL A 328 23.66 4.06 1.46
C VAL A 328 23.33 5.45 0.96
N MET A 329 22.32 6.06 1.58
CA MET A 329 21.87 7.43 1.32
C MET A 329 22.09 8.26 2.58
N ASP A 330 22.77 9.38 2.42
CA ASP A 330 23.16 10.28 3.50
C ASP A 330 22.49 11.65 3.32
N VAL A 331 22.00 12.19 4.43
CA VAL A 331 21.55 13.57 4.55
C VAL A 331 22.61 14.32 5.35
N CYS A 332 23.31 15.26 4.71
CA CYS A 332 24.41 15.99 5.34
C CYS A 332 24.09 17.48 5.49
N GLY A 333 24.66 18.11 6.52
CA GLY A 333 24.47 19.51 6.86
C GLY A 333 23.93 19.71 8.28
N ALA A 334 23.85 20.96 8.70
CA ALA A 334 23.32 21.35 10.01
C ALA A 334 22.05 22.21 9.84
N GLU A 335 21.26 22.32 10.90
CA GLU A 335 20.09 23.17 10.88
C GLU A 335 20.49 24.64 10.70
N GLY A 336 19.97 25.28 9.65
CA GLY A 336 20.36 26.65 9.25
C GLY A 336 21.51 26.73 8.24
N SER A 337 22.08 25.59 7.81
CA SER A 337 23.00 25.53 6.66
C SER A 337 22.33 24.90 5.43
N GLU A 338 23.07 24.79 4.33
CA GLU A 338 22.68 23.94 3.20
C GLU A 338 22.53 22.48 3.67
N ILE A 339 21.41 21.85 3.34
CA ILE A 339 21.11 20.43 3.61
C ILE A 339 21.19 19.69 2.29
N ILE A 340 22.10 18.72 2.20
CA ILE A 340 22.33 17.95 0.98
C ILE A 340 21.87 16.50 1.15
N ILE A 341 21.33 15.92 0.08
CA ILE A 341 21.13 14.48 -0.04
C ILE A 341 22.15 13.95 -1.03
N THR A 342 22.90 12.94 -0.63
CA THR A 342 23.84 12.21 -1.49
C THR A 342 23.82 10.72 -1.15
N GLY A 343 24.45 9.88 -1.96
CA GLY A 343 24.53 8.44 -1.67
C GLY A 343 25.50 7.67 -2.54
N CYS A 344 25.83 6.45 -2.10
CA CYS A 344 26.67 5.52 -2.82
C CYS A 344 25.97 4.18 -2.99
N TRP A 345 25.86 3.72 -4.25
CA TRP A 345 25.11 2.55 -4.65
C TRP A 345 25.96 1.56 -5.43
N LEU A 346 25.70 0.28 -5.17
CA LEU A 346 26.15 -0.86 -5.94
C LEU A 346 24.97 -1.40 -6.74
N PHE A 347 25.05 -1.40 -8.06
CA PHE A 347 24.02 -1.92 -8.96
C PHE A 347 24.49 -3.15 -9.70
N ARG A 348 23.58 -4.11 -9.86
CA ARG A 348 23.77 -5.21 -10.79
C ARG A 348 23.75 -4.67 -12.22
N GLY A 349 24.82 -4.97 -12.95
CA GLY A 349 25.00 -4.51 -14.32
C GLY A 349 25.75 -3.18 -14.35
N ASP A 350 25.64 -2.47 -15.47
CA ASP A 350 26.42 -1.26 -15.73
C ASP A 350 25.55 -0.02 -16.04
N SER A 351 24.36 0.05 -15.44
CA SER A 351 23.48 1.19 -15.63
C SER A 351 22.57 1.43 -14.44
N GLU A 352 22.45 2.70 -14.11
CA GLU A 352 21.47 3.34 -13.23
C GLU A 352 20.04 3.32 -13.80
N LYS A 353 19.85 3.10 -15.10
CA LYS A 353 18.52 3.15 -15.74
C LYS A 353 17.50 2.22 -15.09
N HIS A 354 17.94 1.06 -14.60
CA HIS A 354 17.04 0.15 -13.91
C HIS A 354 16.60 0.67 -12.53
N MET A 355 17.42 1.51 -11.88
CA MET A 355 17.00 2.25 -10.69
C MET A 355 15.94 3.29 -11.04
N VAL A 356 16.11 4.02 -12.14
CA VAL A 356 15.13 5.00 -12.64
C VAL A 356 13.81 4.32 -13.06
N GLU A 357 13.88 3.20 -13.77
CA GLU A 357 12.70 2.41 -14.14
C GLU A 357 11.96 1.86 -12.91
N ALA A 358 12.71 1.45 -11.88
CA ALA A 358 12.14 0.93 -10.64
C ALA A 358 11.57 2.05 -9.74
N ASN A 359 12.19 3.22 -9.75
CA ASN A 359 11.82 4.38 -8.95
C ASN A 359 12.05 5.67 -9.76
N PRO A 360 10.98 6.25 -10.35
CA PRO A 360 11.09 7.47 -11.15
C PRO A 360 11.72 8.65 -10.43
N ASP A 361 11.66 8.70 -9.09
CA ASP A 361 12.30 9.78 -8.32
C ASP A 361 13.84 9.74 -8.44
N ALA A 362 14.43 8.64 -8.91
CA ALA A 362 15.86 8.56 -9.19
C ALA A 362 16.28 9.52 -10.33
N GLU A 363 15.34 10.01 -11.16
CA GLU A 363 15.61 11.07 -12.15
C GLU A 363 15.96 12.41 -11.51
N TYR A 364 15.57 12.63 -10.26
CA TYR A 364 15.91 13.84 -9.50
C TYR A 364 17.32 13.77 -8.89
N TYR A 365 18.09 12.73 -9.21
CA TYR A 365 19.47 12.58 -8.79
C TYR A 365 20.39 12.55 -10.00
N THR A 366 21.55 13.20 -9.87
CA THR A 366 22.64 13.05 -10.81
C THR A 366 23.44 11.81 -10.43
N TRP A 367 23.46 10.80 -11.31
CA TRP A 367 24.20 9.56 -11.10
C TRP A 367 25.56 9.60 -11.81
N LYS A 368 26.64 9.33 -11.07
CA LYS A 368 28.00 9.24 -11.60
C LYS A 368 28.56 7.86 -11.33
N LYS A 369 28.85 7.12 -12.40
CA LYS A 369 29.52 5.83 -12.30
C LYS A 369 30.93 6.03 -11.74
N ALA A 370 31.30 5.21 -10.78
CA ALA A 370 32.58 5.28 -10.10
C ALA A 370 33.64 4.42 -10.84
N GLU A 371 34.82 4.99 -11.06
CA GLU A 371 35.97 4.25 -11.56
C GLU A 371 36.75 3.63 -10.39
N ILE A 372 37.05 2.34 -10.47
CA ILE A 372 37.67 1.62 -9.34
C ILE A 372 39.17 1.94 -9.31
N ASN A 373 39.52 2.91 -8.47
CA ASN A 373 40.87 3.29 -8.09
C ASN A 373 40.93 3.50 -6.56
N ASP A 374 42.10 3.77 -6.01
CA ASP A 374 42.26 3.87 -4.55
C ASP A 374 41.52 5.07 -3.95
N GLU A 375 41.37 6.16 -4.69
CA GLU A 375 40.59 7.33 -4.27
C GLU A 375 39.10 7.01 -4.17
N THR A 376 38.54 6.36 -5.20
CA THR A 376 37.15 5.91 -5.20
C THR A 376 36.89 4.88 -4.10
N LYS A 377 37.82 3.95 -3.85
CA LYS A 377 37.66 2.97 -2.76
C LYS A 377 37.56 3.66 -1.39
N ALA A 378 38.41 4.65 -1.15
CA ALA A 378 38.34 5.46 0.07
C ALA A 378 37.02 6.23 0.15
N ARG A 379 36.56 6.78 -0.98
CA ARG A 379 35.27 7.48 -1.06
C ARG A 379 34.08 6.56 -0.77
N VAL A 380 34.04 5.35 -1.33
CA VAL A 380 33.00 4.36 -1.03
C VAL A 380 32.99 4.00 0.47
N ALA A 381 34.17 3.82 1.07
CA ALA A 381 34.27 3.57 2.50
C ALA A 381 33.73 4.77 3.32
N ALA A 382 33.95 6.01 2.88
CA ALA A 382 33.38 7.18 3.55
C ALA A 382 31.84 7.15 3.55
N TYR A 383 31.21 6.84 2.41
CA TYR A 383 29.74 6.74 2.32
C TYR A 383 29.15 5.54 3.05
N TRP A 384 29.85 4.40 3.07
CA TRP A 384 29.31 3.16 3.62
C TRP A 384 29.69 2.92 5.08
N CYS A 385 30.68 3.63 5.62
CA CYS A 385 31.21 3.32 6.95
C CYS A 385 31.26 4.50 7.91
N ASN A 386 31.16 5.76 7.43
CA ASN A 386 31.20 6.90 8.33
C ASN A 386 29.80 7.24 8.85
N GLU A 387 29.71 7.58 10.13
CA GLU A 387 28.45 7.96 10.79
C GLU A 387 28.43 9.44 11.18
N ASP A 388 29.59 10.10 11.23
CA ASP A 388 29.71 11.47 11.77
C ASP A 388 29.82 12.55 10.68
N ASP A 389 30.61 12.29 9.63
CA ASP A 389 30.95 13.27 8.60
C ASP A 389 31.08 12.66 7.21
N LEU A 390 30.64 13.38 6.19
CA LEU A 390 30.85 13.01 4.80
C LEU A 390 31.38 14.21 4.03
N GLU A 391 32.63 14.09 3.55
CA GLU A 391 33.32 15.11 2.75
C GLU A 391 33.36 16.50 3.45
N GLY A 392 33.51 16.53 4.77
CA GLY A 392 33.57 17.76 5.58
C GLY A 392 32.21 18.37 5.91
N LYS A 393 31.11 17.66 5.65
CA LYS A 393 29.76 18.01 6.09
C LYS A 393 29.26 16.97 7.11
N PRO A 394 28.73 17.40 8.26
CA PRO A 394 28.21 16.47 9.27
C PRO A 394 27.03 15.67 8.72
N ILE A 395 26.98 14.37 9.03
CA ILE A 395 25.88 13.49 8.65
C ILE A 395 24.76 13.66 9.68
N ALA A 396 23.56 14.00 9.21
CA ALA A 396 22.38 14.15 10.05
C ALA A 396 21.51 12.88 10.09
N ASP A 397 21.48 12.12 9.00
CA ASP A 397 20.78 10.84 8.89
C ASP A 397 21.43 10.01 7.79
N SER A 398 21.60 8.71 8.03
CA SER A 398 22.16 7.76 7.05
C SER A 398 21.27 6.53 6.95
N LYS A 399 20.91 6.14 5.73
CA LYS A 399 19.97 5.05 5.47
C LYS A 399 20.54 4.03 4.51
N VAL A 400 20.60 2.80 4.99
CA VAL A 400 21.09 1.65 4.24
C VAL A 400 19.95 0.96 3.49
N PHE A 401 20.11 0.79 2.18
CA PHE A 401 19.28 -0.04 1.31
C PHE A 401 19.96 -1.39 1.07
N LYS A 402 19.33 -2.45 1.56
CA LYS A 402 19.85 -3.83 1.47
C LYS A 402 18.73 -4.84 1.35
#